data_AF-A0A7L2RM66-F1
#
_entry.id   AF-A0A7L2RM66-F1
#
_cell.length_a   1.000
_cell.length_b   1.000
_cell.length_c   1.000
_cell.angle_alpha   90.00
_cell.angle_beta   90.00
_cell.angle_gamma   90.00
#
_symmetry.space_group_name_H-M   'P 1'
#
loop_
_entity.id
_entity.type
_entity.pdbx_description
1 polymer ?
#
loop_
_entity_poly.entity_id
_entity_poly.type
_entity_poly.pdbx_seq_one_letter_code
_entity_poly.pdbx_strand_id
1 'polypeptide(L)'
;FAVYNYLLDITTWNKSIRRGFIQVKITDYNGNTIESEMNNEASTFQQYKRVKILTGFYQDIEKISKISLTFSTKTLIGPKHKLRILQM
;
A
#
# COMPACT_ATOMS: atom_id res chain seq x y z
N PHE A 1 1.28 20.06 11.35
CA PHE A 1 0.18 19.47 10.57
C PHE A 1 -0.20 18.15 11.23
N ALA A 2 -1.49 17.80 11.28
CA ALA A 2 -1.95 16.52 11.83
C ALA A 2 -1.73 15.39 10.82
N VAL A 3 -1.43 14.18 11.32
CA VAL A 3 -1.26 12.97 10.51
C VAL A 3 -2.20 11.90 11.03
N TYR A 4 -3.01 11.34 10.14
CA TYR A 4 -3.95 10.27 10.42
C TYR A 4 -3.33 8.93 10.01
N ASN A 5 -3.13 8.04 10.97
CA ASN A 5 -2.44 6.77 10.75
C ASN A 5 -3.44 5.62 10.64
N TYR A 6 -3.23 4.77 9.62
CA TYR A 6 -4.00 3.56 9.39
C TYR A 6 -3.06 2.34 9.36
N LEU A 7 -3.55 1.22 9.87
CA LEU A 7 -2.86 -0.06 9.79
C LEU A 7 -3.47 -0.88 8.66
N LEU A 8 -2.64 -1.21 7.67
CA LEU A 8 -3.02 -2.02 6.52
C LEU A 8 -2.46 -3.44 6.66
N ASP A 9 -3.33 -4.44 6.64
CA ASP A 9 -2.97 -5.86 6.66
C ASP A 9 -3.05 -6.43 5.24
N ILE A 10 -1.91 -6.81 4.65
CA ILE A 10 -1.85 -7.38 3.30
C ILE A 10 -1.38 -8.82 3.35
N THR A 11 -2.11 -9.73 2.70
CA THR A 11 -1.64 -11.09 2.41
C THR A 11 -1.40 -11.24 0.91
N THR A 12 -0.23 -11.75 0.52
CA THR A 12 0.15 -11.84 -0.90
C THR A 12 0.20 -13.28 -1.43
N TRP A 13 0.02 -13.47 -2.74
CA TRP A 13 0.10 -14.77 -3.44
C TRP A 13 1.15 -14.76 -4.56
N ASN A 14 2.21 -13.99 -4.38
CA ASN A 14 3.34 -13.97 -5.31
C ASN A 14 4.07 -15.31 -5.30
N LYS A 15 4.51 -15.81 -6.47
CA LYS A 15 5.35 -17.02 -6.55
C LYS A 15 6.75 -16.83 -5.93
N SER A 16 7.26 -15.61 -5.97
CA SER A 16 8.59 -15.26 -5.46
C SER A 16 8.49 -14.10 -4.48
N ILE A 17 9.47 -14.00 -3.59
CA ILE A 17 9.57 -12.89 -2.64
C ILE A 17 9.63 -11.57 -3.42
N ARG A 18 8.84 -10.59 -2.98
CA ARG A 18 8.89 -9.22 -3.48
C ARG A 18 9.33 -8.30 -2.35
N ARG A 19 10.30 -7.44 -2.61
CA ARG A 19 10.69 -6.37 -1.69
C ARG A 19 10.43 -5.03 -2.35
N GLY A 20 9.74 -4.14 -1.67
CA GLY A 20 9.38 -2.83 -2.24
C GLY A 20 8.52 -1.99 -1.31
N PHE A 21 8.05 -0.89 -1.87
CA PHE A 21 7.26 0.13 -1.17
C PHE A 21 5.80 0.04 -1.61
N ILE A 22 4.92 0.36 -0.67
CA ILE A 22 3.49 0.50 -0.90
C ILE A 22 3.12 1.96 -0.69
N GLN A 23 2.42 2.53 -1.66
CA GLN A 23 1.67 3.76 -1.49
C GLN A 23 0.18 3.42 -1.50
N VAL A 24 -0.55 3.95 -0.53
CA VAL A 24 -1.98 3.71 -0.39
C VAL A 24 -2.74 4.91 -0.91
N LYS A 25 -3.76 4.67 -1.73
CA LYS A 25 -4.70 5.68 -2.19
C LYS A 25 -6.08 5.32 -1.71
N ILE A 26 -6.71 6.22 -0.96
CA ILE A 26 -8.08 6.08 -0.48
C ILE A 26 -8.97 6.95 -1.37
N THR A 27 -10.15 6.45 -1.70
CA THR A 27 -11.20 7.18 -2.42
C THR A 27 -12.48 7.17 -1.58
N ASP A 28 -13.13 8.32 -1.45
CA ASP A 28 -14.43 8.44 -0.79
C ASP A 28 -15.59 8.13 -1.76
N TYR A 29 -16.84 8.21 -1.28
CA TYR A 29 -18.02 7.98 -2.11
C TYR A 29 -18.31 9.11 -3.12
N ASN A 30 -17.69 10.28 -2.95
CA ASN A 30 -17.81 11.42 -3.86
C ASN A 30 -16.73 11.41 -4.95
N GLY A 31 -15.81 10.44 -4.90
CA GLY A 31 -14.69 10.33 -5.84
C GLY A 31 -13.46 11.16 -5.45
N ASN A 32 -13.45 11.82 -4.29
CA ASN A 32 -12.27 12.51 -3.80
C ASN A 32 -11.23 11.47 -3.38
N THR A 33 -9.96 11.78 -3.62
CA THR A 33 -8.87 10.85 -3.32
C THR A 33 -7.78 11.49 -2.50
N ILE A 34 -7.25 10.74 -1.54
CA ILE A 34 -6.06 11.09 -0.79
C ILE A 34 -5.02 9.97 -0.95
N GLU A 35 -3.77 10.35 -0.86
CA GLU A 35 -2.64 9.42 -0.96
C GLU A 35 -1.83 9.46 0.32
N SER A 36 -1.33 8.30 0.71
CA SER A 36 -0.51 8.18 1.88
C SER A 36 0.86 8.77 1.64
N GLU A 37 1.51 9.16 2.74
CA GLU A 37 2.96 9.22 2.74
C GLU A 37 3.54 7.87 2.31
N MET A 38 4.57 7.91 1.47
CA MET A 38 5.28 6.69 1.09
C MET A 38 6.11 6.23 2.28
N ASN A 39 6.02 4.94 2.62
CA ASN A 39 6.84 4.39 3.70
C ASN A 39 8.34 4.59 3.40
N ASN A 40 9.10 5.01 4.42
CA ASN A 40 10.54 5.20 4.33
C ASN A 40 11.28 3.86 4.14
N GLU A 41 10.69 2.75 4.60
CA GLU A 41 11.29 1.43 4.53
C GLU A 41 10.56 0.49 3.55
N ALA A 42 11.34 -0.32 2.84
CA ALA A 42 10.81 -1.32 1.94
C ALA A 42 10.33 -2.55 2.73
N SER A 43 9.10 -2.97 2.48
CA SER A 43 8.50 -4.17 3.04
C SER A 43 8.85 -5.41 2.21
N THR A 44 8.90 -6.57 2.88
CA THR A 44 9.12 -7.87 2.24
C THR A 44 7.83 -8.67 2.21
N PHE A 45 7.38 -9.02 1.02
CA PHE A 45 6.15 -9.75 0.74
C PHE A 45 6.48 -11.18 0.32
N GLN A 46 6.12 -12.13 1.17
CA GLN A 46 6.25 -13.56 0.92
C GLN A 46 4.86 -14.16 0.63
N GLN A 47 4.84 -15.27 -0.10
CA GLN A 47 3.59 -15.97 -0.40
C GLN A 47 2.90 -16.39 0.91
N TYR A 48 1.59 -16.11 1.01
CA TYR A 48 0.72 -16.46 2.14
C TYR A 48 1.15 -15.91 3.50
N LYS A 49 2.08 -14.96 3.53
CA LYS A 49 2.46 -14.26 4.75
C LYS A 49 1.70 -12.93 4.84
N ARG A 50 1.08 -12.70 6.00
CA ARG A 50 0.47 -11.41 6.33
C ARG A 50 1.55 -10.40 6.70
N VAL A 51 1.45 -9.20 6.16
CA VAL A 51 2.34 -8.07 6.44
C VAL A 51 1.48 -6.90 6.91
N LYS A 52 1.90 -6.29 8.02
CA LYS A 52 1.30 -5.06 8.57
C LYS A 52 2.08 -3.86 8.10
N ILE A 53 1.40 -2.89 7.52
CA ILE A 53 2.00 -1.65 7.04
C ILE A 53 1.30 -0.49 7.73
N LEU A 54 2.06 0.32 8.46
CA LEU A 54 1.59 1.60 8.97
C LEU A 54 1.67 2.64 7.86
N THR A 55 0.59 3.37 7.64
CA THR A 55 0.51 4.38 6.59
C THR A 55 -0.16 5.65 7.12
N GLY A 56 0.39 6.81 6.77
CA GLY A 56 -0.06 8.12 7.25
C GLY A 56 -0.69 8.95 6.14
N PHE A 57 -1.73 9.70 6.47
CA PHE A 57 -2.40 10.66 5.58
C PHE A 57 -2.49 12.04 6.25
N TYR A 58 -2.42 13.11 5.46
CA TYR A 58 -2.58 14.48 5.96
C TYR A 58 -4.04 14.93 6.07
N GLN A 59 -4.98 14.11 5.60
CA GLN A 59 -6.41 14.37 5.62
C GLN A 59 -7.11 13.14 6.19
N ASP A 60 -8.12 13.38 7.02
CA ASP A 60 -8.97 12.33 7.52
C ASP A 60 -10.02 11.95 6.46
N ILE A 61 -10.26 10.65 6.31
CA ILE A 61 -11.39 10.13 5.54
C ILE A 61 -12.14 9.14 6.43
N GLU A 62 -13.36 9.52 6.78
CA GLU A 62 -14.26 8.65 7.53
C GLU A 62 -14.87 7.54 6.66
N LYS A 63 -15.30 7.86 5.44
CA LYS A 63 -16.08 6.96 4.58
C LYS A 63 -15.31 6.52 3.36
N ILE A 64 -14.60 5.39 3.51
CA ILE A 64 -13.80 4.78 2.45
C ILE A 64 -14.70 4.00 1.49
N SER A 65 -14.73 4.38 0.21
CA SER A 65 -15.41 3.63 -0.85
C SER A 65 -14.48 2.65 -1.55
N LYS A 66 -13.21 3.02 -1.71
CA LYS A 66 -12.20 2.23 -2.41
C LYS A 66 -10.81 2.46 -1.84
N ILE A 67 -10.02 1.38 -1.77
CA ILE A 67 -8.59 1.42 -1.45
C ILE A 67 -7.83 0.90 -2.67
N SER A 68 -6.83 1.66 -3.13
CA SER A 68 -5.92 1.29 -4.21
C SER A 68 -4.49 1.26 -3.69
N LEU A 69 -3.69 0.31 -4.19
CA LEU A 69 -2.31 0.14 -3.77
C LEU A 69 -1.38 0.24 -4.96
N THR A 70 -0.34 1.05 -4.81
CA THR A 70 0.76 1.13 -5.77
C THR A 70 1.99 0.45 -5.17
N PHE A 71 2.41 -0.66 -5.78
CA PHE A 71 3.67 -1.32 -5.45
C PHE A 71 4.81 -0.78 -6.33
N SER A 72 5.94 -0.46 -5.73
CA SER A 72 7.14 -0.01 -6.44
C SER A 72 8.41 -0.59 -5.82
N THR A 73 9.45 -0.77 -6.63
CA THR A 73 10.80 -1.16 -6.15
C THR A 73 11.77 0.03 -6.12
N LYS A 74 11.29 1.24 -6.45
CA LYS A 74 12.09 2.47 -6.71
C LYS A 74 13.22 2.29 -7.75
N THR A 75 13.22 1.19 -8.51
CA THR A 75 14.19 0.95 -9.58
C THR A 75 13.64 1.50 -10.89
N LEU A 76 14.36 2.44 -11.51
CA LEU A 76 13.94 3.05 -12.78
C LEU A 76 14.19 2.13 -13.99
N ILE A 77 15.24 1.30 -13.90
CA ILE A 77 15.69 0.39 -14.95
C ILE A 77 15.61 -1.03 -14.41
N GLY A 78 14.83 -1.90 -15.07
CA GLY A 78 14.70 -3.31 -14.69
C GLY A 78 13.32 -3.90 -14.97
N PRO A 79 13.14 -5.20 -14.69
CA PRO A 79 11.86 -5.88 -14.91
C PRO A 79 10.77 -5.31 -14.00
N LYS A 80 9.62 -4.97 -14.59
CA LYS A 80 8.44 -4.57 -13.82
C LYS A 80 7.91 -5.75 -13.02
N HIS A 81 7.99 -5.68 -11.70
CA HIS A 81 7.44 -6.69 -10.81
C HIS A 81 6.03 -6.32 -10.35
N LYS A 82 5.06 -7.19 -10.60
CA LYS A 82 3.71 -7.07 -10.05
C LYS A 82 3.66 -7.69 -8.66
N LEU A 83 2.99 -6.99 -7.74
CA LEU A 83 2.58 -7.54 -6.45
C LEU A 83 1.16 -8.12 -6.57
N ARG A 84 1.00 -9.38 -6.22
CA ARG A 84 -0.25 -10.12 -6.26
C ARG A 84 -0.84 -10.22 -4.86
N ILE A 85 -1.98 -9.58 -4.65
CA ILE A 85 -2.67 -9.51 -3.35
C ILE A 85 -3.75 -10.59 -3.31
N LEU A 86 -3.78 -11.33 -2.21
CA LEU A 86 -4.78 -12.36 -1.91
C LEU A 86 -5.90 -11.78 -1.06
N GLN A 87 -5.53 -11.00 -0.03
CA GLN A 87 -6.47 -10.40 0.90
C GLN A 87 -5.91 -9.07 1.42
N MET A 88 -6.82 -8.12 1.64
CA MET A 88 -6.62 -6.81 2.27
C MET A 88 -7.87 -6.47 3.08
#